data_AF-A0A1I2JKS5-F1
#
_entry.id   AF-A0A1I2JKS5-F1
#
_cell.length_a   1.000
_cell.length_b   1.000
_cell.length_c   1.000
_cell.angle_alpha   90.00
_cell.angle_beta   90.00
_cell.angle_gamma   90.00
#
_symmetry.space_group_name_H-M   'P 1'
#
loop_
_entity.id
_entity.type
_entity.pdbx_description
1 polymer ?
#
loop_
_entity_poly.entity_id
_entity_poly.type
_entity_poly.pdbx_seq_one_letter_code
_entity_poly.pdbx_strand_id
1 'polypeptide(L)'
;MCLYSVVRTPSVPVATTARRVLSIAALLPLVLTTTVELRSAAPCAADPADRAAWAEFDPPYRTDVGTPQHEDCAVYAGTPLDFGELTEPPTVEHAAGSGPDDIDVIAHWYNDFGLVGGSGWKGWYDWRWNFPTNRDGGGTDPQLGYDPARHPTLGFYEGDDPRVLGWIAYWLRSAGIRAVSFPQSRGFTTDGWSGNGRDWLEAYFEQTPNSRALDYVLPIGSVGPAAEIQRRAEQLVATVRDHPNVYVFADDGKRYATVNAWDLESLRGAFDGYANLNMPKTLAFLRSLASSFRDLGYDGVAVLGRHPGVLGARWERYVGDGIRIVNASYDGNYDDGTDHDTYADYTEHVEYGAVPDLQENAAIGTFTALDTAHPHPSGYHYAGSTPQLFRKQLDRARAYVDEHDLPRVMTVYNVSEWAEGGPGLIPNVRDGFGYLEALRRAIEGEPATVETDPHGVAVAGTSGNRDPERRSRRRGTGPARPSGRRWAALR
;
A
#
# COMPACT_ATOMS: atom_id res chain seq x y z
N MET A 1 13.47 -19.49 17.47
CA MET A 1 14.81 -20.13 17.35
C MET A 1 14.63 -21.49 16.70
N CYS A 2 14.84 -21.57 15.38
CA CYS A 2 14.99 -22.82 14.64
C CYS A 2 16.18 -22.63 13.69
N LEU A 3 17.21 -23.45 13.89
CA LEU A 3 18.45 -23.47 13.12
C LEU A 3 18.22 -24.10 11.75
N TYR A 4 18.61 -23.40 10.69
CA TYR A 4 18.77 -23.98 9.35
C TYR A 4 20.14 -24.67 9.26
N SER A 5 20.12 -25.97 8.90
CA SER A 5 21.30 -26.76 8.55
C SER A 5 21.54 -26.65 7.04
N VAL A 6 22.64 -26.00 6.64
CA VAL A 6 23.12 -25.96 5.26
C VAL A 6 24.02 -27.17 5.02
N VAL A 7 23.58 -28.08 4.14
CA VAL A 7 24.40 -29.18 3.62
C VAL A 7 25.34 -28.62 2.55
N ARG A 8 26.66 -28.65 2.81
CA ARG A 8 27.71 -28.31 1.84
C ARG A 8 27.93 -29.47 0.86
N THR A 9 27.93 -29.18 -0.43
CA THR A 9 28.51 -30.04 -1.48
C THR A 9 30.00 -29.70 -1.69
N PRO A 10 30.85 -30.66 -2.08
CA PRO A 10 32.29 -30.45 -2.16
C PRO A 10 32.73 -29.84 -3.49
N SER A 11 33.63 -28.86 -3.40
CA SER A 11 34.30 -28.16 -4.50
C SER A 11 35.39 -29.01 -5.15
N VAL A 12 35.41 -29.03 -6.49
CA VAL A 12 36.49 -29.58 -7.34
C VAL A 12 37.56 -28.50 -7.57
N PRO A 13 38.87 -28.81 -7.53
CA PRO A 13 39.93 -27.81 -7.73
C PRO A 13 40.29 -27.68 -9.22
N VAL A 14 40.38 -26.44 -9.72
CA VAL A 14 40.99 -26.16 -11.04
C VAL A 14 42.29 -25.40 -10.84
N ALA A 15 43.30 -25.88 -11.56
CA ALA A 15 44.70 -25.57 -11.41
C ALA A 15 45.11 -24.20 -12.01
N THR A 16 46.12 -23.63 -11.35
CA THR A 16 47.04 -22.58 -11.81
C THR A 16 47.59 -22.79 -13.22
N THR A 17 47.64 -21.72 -14.01
CA THR A 17 48.70 -21.55 -15.03
C THR A 17 49.05 -20.06 -15.16
N ALA A 18 50.32 -19.75 -14.89
CA ALA A 18 50.94 -18.46 -15.14
C ALA A 18 51.47 -18.38 -16.58
N ARG A 19 51.40 -17.19 -17.22
CA ARG A 19 52.57 -16.55 -17.88
C ARG A 19 52.24 -15.26 -18.66
N ARG A 20 53.19 -14.34 -18.55
CA ARG A 20 53.74 -13.38 -19.54
C ARG A 20 53.16 -11.96 -19.63
N VAL A 21 53.89 -11.08 -18.93
CA VAL A 21 54.43 -9.78 -19.36
C VAL A 21 54.47 -9.56 -20.88
N LEU A 22 53.92 -8.42 -21.32
CA LEU A 22 54.43 -7.64 -22.44
C LEU A 22 54.02 -6.16 -22.28
N SER A 23 55.03 -5.33 -22.12
CA SER A 23 54.96 -3.87 -22.11
C SER A 23 54.73 -3.34 -23.52
N ILE A 24 53.81 -2.39 -23.71
CA ILE A 24 53.86 -1.41 -24.80
C ILE A 24 53.52 -0.03 -24.24
N ALA A 25 54.38 0.91 -24.60
CA ALA A 25 54.40 2.30 -24.17
C ALA A 25 53.42 3.19 -24.96
N ALA A 26 53.06 4.28 -24.29
CA ALA A 26 52.76 5.61 -24.81
C ALA A 26 51.61 5.79 -25.82
N LEU A 27 50.59 6.54 -25.39
CA LEU A 27 50.07 7.73 -26.09
C LEU A 27 49.15 8.52 -25.14
N LEU A 28 49.63 9.71 -24.74
CA LEU A 28 48.82 10.81 -24.21
C LEU A 28 47.92 11.36 -25.34
N PRO A 29 46.73 11.93 -25.06
CA PRO A 29 46.72 13.37 -24.81
C PRO A 29 45.62 13.92 -23.87
N LEU A 30 45.88 15.16 -23.44
CA LEU A 30 44.92 16.22 -23.07
C LEU A 30 43.98 15.97 -21.86
N VAL A 31 44.41 16.44 -20.70
CA VAL A 31 43.52 16.78 -19.58
C VAL A 31 42.99 18.19 -19.82
N LEU A 32 41.73 18.30 -20.23
CA LEU A 32 40.93 19.52 -20.09
C LEU A 32 40.45 19.58 -18.64
N THR A 33 41.03 20.47 -17.85
CA THR A 33 40.50 20.82 -16.53
C THR A 33 39.25 21.66 -16.71
N THR A 34 38.09 21.00 -16.77
CA THR A 34 36.80 21.64 -16.50
C THR A 34 36.64 21.64 -14.99
N THR A 35 36.90 22.78 -14.35
CA THR A 35 36.43 23.04 -12.98
C THR A 35 34.91 23.05 -13.01
N VAL A 36 34.30 21.92 -12.64
CA VAL A 36 32.88 21.89 -12.26
C VAL A 36 32.83 22.50 -10.86
N GLU A 37 32.35 23.74 -10.77
CA GLU A 37 31.87 24.26 -9.49
C GLU A 37 30.66 23.42 -9.07
N LEU A 38 30.89 22.46 -8.17
CA LEU A 38 29.84 21.87 -7.36
C LEU A 38 29.30 22.98 -6.45
N ARG A 39 28.25 23.67 -6.91
CA ARG A 39 27.41 24.45 -6.02
C ARG A 39 26.78 23.48 -5.03
N SER A 40 27.20 23.55 -3.77
CA SER A 40 26.44 22.96 -2.67
C SER A 40 25.08 23.65 -2.61
N ALA A 41 24.06 23.03 -3.18
CA ALA A 41 22.69 23.42 -2.90
C ALA A 41 22.44 23.15 -1.40
N ALA A 42 21.96 24.16 -0.68
CA ALA A 42 21.48 23.98 0.69
C ALA A 42 20.36 22.91 0.66
N PRO A 43 20.38 21.87 1.51
CA PRO A 43 19.58 20.66 1.26
C PRO A 43 18.08 20.76 1.55
N CYS A 44 17.53 21.94 1.88
CA CYS A 44 16.22 22.02 2.55
C CYS A 44 15.23 23.06 1.98
N ALA A 45 15.45 23.59 0.78
CA ALA A 45 14.46 24.46 0.15
C ALA A 45 13.89 23.80 -1.11
N ALA A 46 12.60 23.43 -1.07
CA ALA A 46 11.83 23.16 -2.28
C ALA A 46 11.97 24.34 -3.26
N ASP A 47 11.99 24.06 -4.56
CA ASP A 47 12.10 25.08 -5.60
C ASP A 47 10.98 26.12 -5.40
N PRO A 48 11.29 27.43 -5.39
CA PRO A 48 10.28 28.48 -5.36
C PRO A 48 9.19 28.34 -6.44
N ALA A 49 9.49 27.72 -7.58
CA ALA A 49 8.51 27.44 -8.64
C ALA A 49 7.47 26.40 -8.21
N ASP A 50 7.89 25.35 -7.51
CA ASP A 50 6.96 24.35 -6.95
C ASP A 50 6.05 25.02 -5.92
N ARG A 51 6.61 25.81 -4.99
CA ARG A 51 5.83 26.58 -4.00
C ARG A 51 4.81 27.53 -4.62
N ALA A 52 5.11 28.14 -5.76
CA ALA A 52 4.21 29.05 -6.46
C ALA A 52 3.03 28.31 -7.10
N ALA A 53 3.24 27.10 -7.63
CA ALA A 53 2.15 26.25 -8.12
C ALA A 53 1.18 25.89 -6.99
N TRP A 54 1.68 25.63 -5.78
CA TRP A 54 0.83 25.27 -4.63
C TRP A 54 0.00 26.43 -4.05
N ALA A 55 0.44 27.68 -4.24
CA ALA A 55 -0.22 28.87 -3.68
C ALA A 55 -1.48 29.30 -4.45
N GLU A 56 -1.67 28.80 -5.68
CA GLU A 56 -2.81 29.13 -6.54
C GLU A 56 -4.01 28.18 -6.32
N PHE A 57 -3.84 27.14 -5.50
CA PHE A 57 -4.91 26.20 -5.17
C PHE A 57 -5.73 26.67 -3.95
N ASP A 58 -7.01 26.92 -4.17
CA ASP A 58 -8.02 27.34 -3.19
C ASP A 58 -8.16 26.27 -2.06
N PRO A 59 -8.04 26.62 -0.76
CA PRO A 59 -7.90 25.64 0.31
C PRO A 59 -9.23 24.96 0.67
N PRO A 60 -9.14 23.72 1.18
CA PRO A 60 -9.24 23.60 2.64
C PRO A 60 -7.93 23.20 3.33
N TYR A 61 -6.85 22.91 2.58
CA TYR A 61 -5.63 22.36 3.15
C TYR A 61 -4.69 23.46 3.66
N ARG A 62 -4.61 23.60 4.99
CA ARG A 62 -3.65 24.49 5.66
C ARG A 62 -2.23 23.94 5.51
N THR A 63 -1.32 24.76 4.99
CA THR A 63 0.10 24.45 4.75
C THR A 63 1.02 24.91 5.89
N ASP A 64 0.48 25.42 7.00
CA ASP A 64 1.23 26.01 8.11
C ASP A 64 1.43 25.07 9.31
N VAL A 65 1.17 23.77 9.14
CA VAL A 65 1.37 22.75 10.17
C VAL A 65 2.63 21.95 9.83
N GLY A 66 3.62 22.01 10.74
CA GLY A 66 4.95 21.44 10.57
C GLY A 66 6.02 22.46 10.94
N THR A 67 6.50 22.42 12.19
CA THR A 67 7.58 23.29 12.66
C THR A 67 8.82 23.11 11.77
N PRO A 68 9.51 24.19 11.36
CA PRO A 68 10.77 24.07 10.62
C PRO A 68 11.77 23.26 11.43
N GLN A 69 12.39 22.27 10.79
CA GLN A 69 13.58 21.62 11.37
C GLN A 69 14.67 22.68 11.58
N HIS A 70 15.39 22.55 12.69
CA HIS A 70 16.58 23.36 12.98
C HIS A 70 17.54 23.32 11.78
N GLU A 71 18.15 24.46 11.43
CA GLU A 71 19.01 24.65 10.25
C GLU A 71 20.24 23.71 10.20
N ASP A 72 20.50 22.95 11.27
CA ASP A 72 21.77 22.25 11.52
C ASP A 72 21.69 20.71 11.47
N CYS A 73 20.55 20.10 11.13
CA CYS A 73 20.42 18.63 10.99
C CYS A 73 20.89 17.82 12.23
N ALA A 74 20.80 18.39 13.45
CA ALA A 74 21.33 17.77 14.65
C ALA A 74 20.58 16.48 15.04
N VAL A 75 21.34 15.49 15.53
CA VAL A 75 20.82 14.17 15.94
C VAL A 75 20.07 14.28 17.26
N TYR A 76 18.77 14.01 17.26
CA TYR A 76 18.00 13.88 18.51
C TYR A 76 18.14 12.46 19.06
N ALA A 77 19.26 12.17 19.72
CA ALA A 77 19.37 10.98 20.58
C ALA A 77 19.10 11.39 22.03
N GLY A 78 17.96 10.95 22.59
CA GLY A 78 17.65 11.11 24.02
C GLY A 78 17.00 12.44 24.42
N THR A 79 16.65 13.31 23.47
CA THR A 79 15.80 14.48 23.70
C THR A 79 14.39 14.15 23.22
N PRO A 80 13.34 14.30 24.06
CA PRO A 80 11.95 14.24 23.59
C PRO A 80 11.79 15.23 22.44
N LEU A 81 11.32 14.75 21.29
CA LEU A 81 10.98 15.65 20.19
C LEU A 81 9.80 16.52 20.64
N ASP A 82 9.95 17.83 20.52
CA ASP A 82 8.85 18.77 20.71
C ASP A 82 8.19 18.98 19.35
N PHE A 83 7.06 18.31 19.14
CA PHE A 83 6.30 18.35 17.89
C PHE A 83 5.48 19.64 17.74
N GLY A 84 5.54 20.54 18.72
CA GLY A 84 4.60 21.64 18.86
C GLY A 84 3.18 21.14 19.18
N GLU A 85 2.25 22.07 19.33
CA GLU A 85 0.84 21.72 19.45
C GLU A 85 0.22 21.60 18.06
N LEU A 86 -0.10 20.38 17.63
CA LEU A 86 -0.99 20.16 16.50
C LEU A 86 -2.40 20.61 16.88
N THR A 87 -2.99 21.50 16.07
CA THR A 87 -4.41 21.84 16.20
C THR A 87 -5.26 20.63 15.82
N GLU A 88 -6.47 20.55 16.37
CA GLU A 88 -7.44 19.53 15.96
C GLU A 88 -7.69 19.58 14.44
N PRO A 89 -7.79 18.42 13.76
CA PRO A 89 -8.15 18.38 12.35
C PRO A 89 -9.59 18.88 12.15
N PRO A 90 -9.92 19.46 10.98
CA PRO A 90 -11.30 19.71 10.62
C PRO A 90 -12.11 18.42 10.66
N THR A 91 -13.39 18.52 11.02
CA THR A 91 -14.30 17.38 10.91
C THR A 91 -14.53 17.06 9.44
N VAL A 92 -14.45 15.78 9.10
CA VAL A 92 -14.88 15.27 7.79
C VAL A 92 -15.94 14.21 7.99
N GLU A 93 -16.96 14.23 7.15
CA GLU A 93 -18.04 13.27 7.21
C GLU A 93 -17.68 11.98 6.48
N HIS A 94 -18.22 10.89 6.99
CA HIS A 94 -18.37 9.66 6.21
C HIS A 94 -19.28 10.00 5.02
N ALA A 95 -18.77 10.02 3.78
CA ALA A 95 -19.72 10.17 2.69
C ALA A 95 -20.46 8.85 2.54
N ALA A 96 -21.73 8.97 2.20
CA ALA A 96 -22.52 7.85 1.72
C ALA A 96 -21.70 7.08 0.67
N GLY A 97 -21.83 5.75 0.69
CA GLY A 97 -21.14 4.88 -0.25
C GLY A 97 -21.19 5.46 -1.66
N SER A 98 -20.06 5.37 -2.33
CA SER A 98 -19.92 5.75 -3.72
C SER A 98 -21.00 4.98 -4.51
N GLY A 99 -21.58 5.60 -5.54
CA GLY A 99 -22.68 4.98 -6.29
C GLY A 99 -22.29 3.60 -6.83
N PRO A 100 -23.24 2.78 -7.31
CA PRO A 100 -22.92 1.45 -7.85
C PRO A 100 -21.91 1.48 -9.02
N ASP A 101 -21.71 2.64 -9.63
CA ASP A 101 -20.77 2.87 -10.73
C ASP A 101 -19.41 3.42 -10.26
N ASP A 102 -19.23 3.73 -8.98
CA ASP A 102 -18.01 4.31 -8.44
C ASP A 102 -17.02 3.21 -8.01
N ILE A 103 -15.75 3.58 -7.84
CA ILE A 103 -14.67 2.68 -7.42
C ILE A 103 -14.30 2.99 -5.98
N ASP A 104 -14.35 1.97 -5.13
CA ASP A 104 -13.90 2.11 -3.75
C ASP A 104 -12.38 1.94 -3.68
N VAL A 105 -11.72 2.91 -3.05
CA VAL A 105 -10.28 2.83 -2.79
C VAL A 105 -10.03 2.49 -1.33
N ILE A 106 -9.18 1.48 -1.12
CA ILE A 106 -8.72 1.01 0.19
C ILE A 106 -7.22 1.28 0.32
N ALA A 107 -6.82 2.13 1.26
CA ALA A 107 -5.39 2.44 1.47
C ALA A 107 -4.79 1.55 2.55
N HIS A 108 -3.62 0.94 2.30
CA HIS A 108 -2.89 0.17 3.30
C HIS A 108 -2.16 1.10 4.26
N TRP A 109 -2.48 1.02 5.56
CA TRP A 109 -1.96 1.91 6.59
C TRP A 109 -1.10 1.17 7.61
N TYR A 110 0.20 1.45 7.54
CA TYR A 110 1.20 1.13 8.56
C TYR A 110 1.51 2.35 9.39
N ASN A 111 1.58 2.19 10.70
CA ASN A 111 1.77 3.33 11.57
C ASN A 111 2.64 2.99 12.78
N ASP A 112 3.80 2.40 12.49
CA ASP A 112 4.82 2.10 13.48
C ASP A 112 5.80 3.26 13.72
N PHE A 113 5.52 4.44 13.15
CA PHE A 113 6.41 5.60 13.17
C PHE A 113 6.36 6.36 14.50
N GLY A 114 7.52 6.71 15.06
CA GLY A 114 7.61 7.61 16.22
C GLY A 114 6.95 7.14 17.52
N LEU A 115 6.57 5.86 17.62
CA LEU A 115 5.82 5.33 18.76
C LEU A 115 6.57 5.53 20.08
N VAL A 116 6.00 6.33 20.99
CA VAL A 116 6.57 6.58 22.32
C VAL A 116 6.05 5.57 23.34
N GLY A 117 4.82 5.08 23.16
CA GLY A 117 4.13 4.16 24.07
C GLY A 117 4.62 2.72 24.11
N GLY A 118 5.29 2.25 23.06
CA GLY A 118 6.06 0.99 23.08
C GLY A 118 5.31 -0.31 22.72
N SER A 119 4.07 -0.29 22.23
CA SER A 119 3.39 -1.54 21.82
C SER A 119 3.45 -1.89 20.32
N GLY A 120 3.90 -0.99 19.45
CA GLY A 120 4.10 -1.30 18.03
C GLY A 120 5.48 -1.86 17.69
N TRP A 121 5.60 -2.42 16.49
CA TRP A 121 6.82 -3.08 16.06
C TRP A 121 7.87 -2.06 15.58
N LYS A 122 8.82 -1.72 16.45
CA LYS A 122 9.88 -0.73 16.14
C LYS A 122 11.07 -1.31 15.35
N GLY A 123 10.90 -2.46 14.68
CA GLY A 123 12.02 -3.27 14.20
C GLY A 123 12.89 -2.56 13.16
N TRP A 124 12.36 -2.32 11.96
CA TRP A 124 13.04 -1.51 10.95
C TRP A 124 12.82 0.00 11.13
N TYR A 125 11.90 0.42 12.01
CA TYR A 125 11.22 1.71 11.88
C TYR A 125 11.15 2.50 13.18
N ASP A 126 12.24 2.55 13.95
CA ASP A 126 12.33 3.62 14.93
C ASP A 126 12.71 4.93 14.23
N TRP A 127 12.29 6.05 14.81
CA TRP A 127 12.64 7.44 14.50
C TRP A 127 14.04 7.63 13.88
N ARG A 128 15.06 6.85 14.30
CA ARG A 128 16.45 6.93 13.80
C ARG A 128 16.55 6.83 12.27
N TRP A 129 15.66 6.11 11.61
CA TRP A 129 15.69 5.97 10.15
C TRP A 129 15.47 7.27 9.37
N ASN A 130 14.73 8.22 9.92
CA ASN A 130 14.53 9.53 9.30
C ASN A 130 15.48 10.60 9.85
N PHE A 131 16.63 10.21 10.44
CA PHE A 131 17.66 11.20 10.75
C PHE A 131 18.71 11.28 9.65
N PRO A 132 19.13 12.50 9.28
CA PRO A 132 20.25 12.75 8.36
C PRO A 132 21.56 12.02 8.72
N THR A 133 21.67 11.51 9.95
CA THR A 133 22.91 11.01 10.54
C THR A 133 22.90 9.52 10.85
N ASN A 134 21.86 8.77 10.48
CA ASN A 134 21.75 7.35 10.83
C ASN A 134 22.80 6.52 10.07
N ARG A 135 24.01 6.44 10.66
CA ARG A 135 25.17 5.70 10.14
C ARG A 135 25.36 4.34 10.84
N ASP A 136 24.59 4.06 11.88
CA ASP A 136 24.88 2.99 12.84
C ASP A 136 24.15 1.66 12.54
N GLY A 137 23.50 1.54 11.38
CA GLY A 137 22.93 0.30 10.86
C GLY A 137 23.94 -0.66 10.19
N GLY A 138 25.25 -0.39 10.28
CA GLY A 138 26.30 -1.29 9.78
C GLY A 138 26.57 -1.21 8.27
N GLY A 139 26.02 -0.23 7.56
CA GLY A 139 26.44 0.10 6.20
C GLY A 139 27.05 1.50 6.16
N THR A 140 28.22 1.63 5.55
CA THR A 140 28.90 2.92 5.32
C THR A 140 28.38 3.63 4.06
N ASP A 141 27.17 3.27 3.60
CA ASP A 141 26.64 3.73 2.32
C ASP A 141 25.79 5.00 2.51
N PRO A 142 26.14 6.13 1.88
CA PRO A 142 25.32 7.34 1.89
C PRO A 142 23.92 7.17 1.28
N GLN A 143 23.60 6.03 0.65
CA GLN A 143 22.25 5.65 0.22
C GLN A 143 21.34 5.12 1.35
N LEU A 144 21.85 5.01 2.58
CA LEU A 144 21.10 4.54 3.77
C LEU A 144 20.43 5.70 4.53
N GLY A 145 20.42 6.88 3.93
CA GLY A 145 20.07 8.14 4.59
C GLY A 145 18.59 8.47 4.50
N TYR A 146 18.09 9.09 5.56
CA TYR A 146 16.90 9.93 5.52
C TYR A 146 16.84 10.77 4.24
N ASP A 147 15.71 10.70 3.55
CA ASP A 147 15.41 11.57 2.41
C ASP A 147 14.60 12.81 2.90
N PRO A 148 15.24 13.99 3.05
CA PRO A 148 14.53 15.19 3.50
C PRO A 148 13.44 15.64 2.54
N ALA A 149 13.52 15.27 1.25
CA ALA A 149 12.49 15.59 0.28
C ALA A 149 11.19 14.82 0.58
N ARG A 150 11.29 13.62 1.16
CA ARG A 150 10.14 12.78 1.54
C ARG A 150 9.65 13.04 2.97
N HIS A 151 10.20 14.04 3.67
CA HIS A 151 9.81 14.29 5.06
C HIS A 151 8.30 14.60 5.16
N PRO A 152 7.56 13.99 6.10
CA PRO A 152 6.16 14.30 6.29
C PRO A 152 5.99 15.79 6.67
N THR A 153 4.93 16.42 6.16
CA THR A 153 4.53 17.77 6.58
C THR A 153 4.13 17.82 8.05
N LEU A 154 3.66 16.70 8.61
CA LEU A 154 3.47 16.51 10.06
C LEU A 154 4.77 16.54 10.87
N GLY A 155 5.93 16.68 10.22
CA GLY A 155 7.23 16.58 10.84
C GLY A 155 7.59 15.13 11.15
N PHE A 156 8.51 14.95 12.08
CA PHE A 156 8.55 13.72 12.86
C PHE A 156 7.25 13.69 13.67
N TYR A 157 6.43 12.66 13.60
CA TYR A 157 5.18 12.60 14.37
C TYR A 157 5.15 11.33 15.22
N GLU A 158 4.37 11.35 16.30
CA GLU A 158 4.05 10.15 17.07
C GLU A 158 2.89 9.44 16.38
N GLY A 159 3.11 8.24 15.86
CA GLY A 159 2.07 7.46 15.18
C GLY A 159 0.90 7.13 16.11
N ASP A 160 1.13 7.03 17.42
CA ASP A 160 0.10 6.80 18.43
C ASP A 160 -0.61 8.09 18.92
N ASP A 161 -0.26 9.30 18.46
CA ASP A 161 -1.00 10.53 18.80
C ASP A 161 -2.37 10.56 18.05
N PRO A 162 -3.51 10.57 18.78
CA PRO A 162 -4.83 10.61 18.16
C PRO A 162 -5.05 11.80 17.20
N ARG A 163 -4.41 12.96 17.43
CA ARG A 163 -4.52 14.14 16.56
C ARG A 163 -3.78 13.95 15.26
N VAL A 164 -2.60 13.33 15.29
CA VAL A 164 -1.83 12.94 14.09
C VAL A 164 -2.67 11.99 13.25
N LEU A 165 -3.18 10.93 13.87
CA LEU A 165 -4.08 9.97 13.23
C LEU A 165 -5.32 10.64 12.64
N GLY A 166 -5.87 11.64 13.33
CA GLY A 166 -7.06 12.37 12.90
C GLY A 166 -6.83 13.27 11.69
N TRP A 167 -5.65 13.90 11.58
CA TRP A 167 -5.22 14.61 10.38
C TRP A 167 -5.03 13.69 9.19
N ILE A 168 -4.40 12.53 9.41
CA ILE A 168 -4.23 11.51 8.36
C ILE A 168 -5.61 11.04 7.88
N ALA A 169 -6.52 10.71 8.81
CA ALA A 169 -7.88 10.31 8.47
C ALA A 169 -8.63 11.42 7.69
N TYR A 170 -8.48 12.67 8.09
CA TYR A 170 -9.03 13.83 7.38
C TYR A 170 -8.54 13.92 5.93
N TRP A 171 -7.23 13.81 5.70
CA TRP A 171 -6.64 13.89 4.36
C TRP A 171 -7.05 12.73 3.46
N LEU A 172 -6.93 11.50 3.96
CA LEU A 172 -7.32 10.30 3.21
C LEU A 172 -8.80 10.41 2.79
N ARG A 173 -9.66 10.80 3.72
CA ARG A 173 -11.08 10.95 3.45
C ARG A 173 -11.39 12.05 2.45
N SER A 174 -10.73 13.20 2.58
CA SER A 174 -10.89 14.34 1.68
C SER A 174 -10.40 14.04 0.26
N ALA A 175 -9.44 13.11 0.11
CA ALA A 175 -8.98 12.60 -1.18
C ALA A 175 -9.90 11.52 -1.78
N GLY A 176 -11.02 11.19 -1.13
CA GLY A 176 -11.99 10.21 -1.62
C GLY A 176 -11.74 8.77 -1.17
N ILE A 177 -10.76 8.50 -0.30
CA ILE A 177 -10.53 7.15 0.21
C ILE A 177 -11.74 6.68 1.00
N ARG A 178 -12.21 5.47 0.67
CA ARG A 178 -13.37 4.85 1.30
C ARG A 178 -12.97 4.17 2.60
N ALA A 179 -11.90 3.38 2.57
CA ALA A 179 -11.47 2.58 3.69
C ALA A 179 -9.95 2.57 3.88
N VAL A 180 -9.52 2.24 5.08
CA VAL A 180 -8.13 1.90 5.39
C VAL A 180 -8.02 0.43 5.76
N SER A 181 -6.96 -0.23 5.30
CA SER A 181 -6.62 -1.59 5.70
C SER A 181 -5.43 -1.55 6.63
N PHE A 182 -5.49 -2.32 7.73
CA PHE A 182 -4.39 -2.45 8.69
C PHE A 182 -3.65 -3.77 8.48
N PRO A 183 -2.74 -3.87 7.52
CA PRO A 183 -2.05 -5.13 7.21
C PRO A 183 -1.18 -5.64 8.37
N GLN A 184 -1.51 -6.83 8.88
CA GLN A 184 -0.69 -7.52 9.88
C GLN A 184 -0.77 -9.04 9.72
N SER A 185 0.36 -9.69 9.44
CA SER A 185 0.41 -11.15 9.19
C SER A 185 0.00 -12.01 10.38
N ARG A 186 0.23 -11.52 11.61
CA ARG A 186 -0.23 -12.20 12.83
C ARG A 186 -1.72 -11.97 13.12
N GLY A 187 -2.38 -11.13 12.34
CA GLY A 187 -3.78 -10.75 12.55
C GLY A 187 -3.95 -9.70 13.63
N PHE A 188 -5.18 -9.19 13.68
CA PHE A 188 -5.64 -8.18 14.61
C PHE A 188 -5.69 -8.74 16.04
N THR A 189 -5.35 -7.91 17.02
CA THR A 189 -5.48 -8.24 18.43
C THR A 189 -5.71 -6.96 19.23
N THR A 190 -6.51 -7.08 20.28
CA THR A 190 -6.68 -6.03 21.31
C THR A 190 -5.86 -6.37 22.56
N ASP A 191 -5.01 -7.40 22.50
CA ASP A 191 -4.15 -7.77 23.63
C ASP A 191 -3.17 -6.62 23.89
N GLY A 192 -3.20 -6.08 25.11
CA GLY A 192 -2.33 -4.97 25.49
C GLY A 192 -2.95 -3.59 25.35
N TRP A 193 -4.17 -3.49 24.80
CA TRP A 193 -4.99 -2.29 24.92
C TRP A 193 -5.20 -2.00 26.41
N SER A 194 -4.81 -0.81 26.84
CA SER A 194 -4.69 -0.47 28.27
C SER A 194 -5.40 0.83 28.65
N GLY A 195 -6.16 1.39 27.71
CA GLY A 195 -6.89 2.64 27.83
C GLY A 195 -6.00 3.88 27.87
N ASN A 196 -4.69 3.74 27.69
CA ASN A 196 -3.72 4.83 27.78
C ASN A 196 -3.19 5.30 26.42
N GLY A 197 -3.71 4.75 25.31
CA GLY A 197 -3.35 5.16 23.95
C GLY A 197 -1.94 4.79 23.50
N ARG A 198 -1.25 3.87 24.18
CA ARG A 198 0.11 3.45 23.81
C ARG A 198 0.17 2.42 22.67
N ASP A 199 -1.01 1.98 22.22
CA ASP A 199 -1.21 1.17 21.03
C ASP A 199 -1.92 2.01 19.98
N TRP A 200 -1.33 2.13 18.79
CA TRP A 200 -1.85 3.05 17.78
C TRP A 200 -3.22 2.60 17.22
N LEU A 201 -3.52 1.29 17.23
CA LEU A 201 -4.85 0.80 16.86
C LEU A 201 -5.87 1.11 17.97
N GLU A 202 -5.49 0.97 19.24
CA GLU A 202 -6.33 1.45 20.35
C GLU A 202 -6.60 2.96 20.23
N ALA A 203 -5.55 3.76 19.98
CA ALA A 203 -5.69 5.20 19.75
C ALA A 203 -6.62 5.50 18.57
N TYR A 204 -6.44 4.81 17.43
CA TYR A 204 -7.27 4.95 16.24
C TYR A 204 -8.76 4.68 16.50
N PHE A 205 -9.09 3.59 17.18
CA PHE A 205 -10.48 3.20 17.42
C PHE A 205 -11.13 4.00 18.54
N GLU A 206 -10.40 4.33 19.60
CA GLU A 206 -10.99 4.87 20.83
C GLU A 206 -10.86 6.40 20.97
N GLN A 207 -9.88 7.02 20.31
CA GLN A 207 -9.48 8.41 20.62
C GLN A 207 -9.38 9.32 19.39
N THR A 208 -9.13 8.75 18.21
CA THR A 208 -8.82 9.52 16.99
C THR A 208 -10.04 10.24 16.40
N PRO A 209 -9.99 11.58 16.26
CA PRO A 209 -10.96 12.32 15.47
C PRO A 209 -11.04 11.79 14.04
N ASN A 210 -12.22 11.84 13.42
CA ASN A 210 -12.44 11.40 12.04
C ASN A 210 -12.15 9.91 11.74
N SER A 211 -11.76 9.06 12.70
CA SER A 211 -11.56 7.62 12.45
C SER A 211 -12.81 6.96 11.86
N ARG A 212 -13.99 7.38 12.33
CA ARG A 212 -15.30 6.93 11.83
C ARG A 212 -15.69 7.48 10.46
N ALA A 213 -14.96 8.47 9.94
CA ALA A 213 -15.20 8.96 8.59
C ALA A 213 -14.70 7.98 7.53
N LEU A 214 -13.72 7.14 7.89
CA LEU A 214 -13.22 6.05 7.06
C LEU A 214 -13.85 4.73 7.49
N ASP A 215 -14.15 3.89 6.52
CA ASP A 215 -14.34 2.48 6.82
C ASP A 215 -12.98 1.84 7.14
N TYR A 216 -12.98 0.67 7.78
CA TYR A 216 -11.73 -0.06 8.03
C TYR A 216 -11.79 -1.54 7.60
N VAL A 217 -10.62 -2.12 7.34
CA VAL A 217 -10.43 -3.55 7.05
C VAL A 217 -9.39 -4.11 8.02
N LEU A 218 -9.83 -5.06 8.86
CA LEU A 218 -8.98 -5.70 9.87
C LEU A 218 -8.33 -7.00 9.35
N PRO A 219 -7.10 -7.31 9.79
CA PRO A 219 -6.38 -8.48 9.34
C PRO A 219 -6.79 -9.74 10.12
N ILE A 220 -7.11 -10.80 9.38
CA ILE A 220 -7.09 -12.15 9.93
C ILE A 220 -5.65 -12.68 9.97
N GLY A 221 -5.32 -13.43 11.02
CA GLY A 221 -3.98 -14.00 11.15
C GLY A 221 -3.70 -15.03 10.08
N SER A 222 -2.58 -14.90 9.37
CA SER A 222 -2.09 -15.87 8.38
C SER A 222 -0.89 -16.67 8.87
N VAL A 223 -0.26 -16.25 9.97
CA VAL A 223 0.91 -16.91 10.55
C VAL A 223 0.64 -17.32 11.99
N GLY A 224 0.97 -18.58 12.32
CA GLY A 224 0.91 -19.12 13.67
C GLY A 224 0.01 -20.34 13.80
N PRO A 225 -0.16 -20.87 15.03
CA PRO A 225 -1.05 -22.00 15.28
C PRO A 225 -2.52 -21.64 15.01
N ALA A 226 -3.28 -22.59 14.46
CA ALA A 226 -4.71 -22.43 14.16
C ALA A 226 -5.55 -21.87 15.33
N ALA A 227 -5.27 -22.31 16.57
CA ALA A 227 -5.98 -21.84 17.76
C ALA A 227 -5.76 -20.35 18.04
N GLU A 228 -4.55 -19.83 17.78
CA GLU A 228 -4.24 -18.42 17.97
C GLU A 228 -4.89 -17.56 16.87
N ILE A 229 -4.87 -18.04 15.61
CA ILE A 229 -5.58 -17.39 14.50
C ILE A 229 -7.07 -17.29 14.80
N GLN A 230 -7.67 -18.38 15.31
CA GLN A 230 -9.08 -18.40 15.68
C GLN A 230 -9.40 -17.41 16.80
N ARG A 231 -8.61 -17.41 17.88
CA ARG A 231 -8.79 -16.47 19.00
C ARG A 231 -8.73 -15.00 18.55
N ARG A 232 -7.79 -14.66 17.66
CA ARG A 232 -7.66 -13.32 17.08
C ARG A 232 -8.83 -12.95 16.16
N ALA A 233 -9.34 -13.91 15.40
CA ALA A 233 -10.55 -13.69 14.60
C ALA A 233 -11.78 -13.41 15.48
N GLU A 234 -11.88 -14.03 16.66
CA GLU A 234 -12.94 -13.72 17.63
C GLU A 234 -12.81 -12.29 18.19
N GLN A 235 -11.59 -11.82 18.47
CA GLN A 235 -11.32 -10.43 18.87
C GLN A 235 -11.65 -9.43 17.75
N LEU A 236 -11.31 -9.77 16.50
CA LEU A 236 -11.66 -8.98 15.33
C LEU A 236 -13.18 -8.82 15.22
N VAL A 237 -13.95 -9.93 15.32
CA VAL A 237 -15.42 -9.87 15.28
C VAL A 237 -15.98 -9.04 16.44
N ALA A 238 -15.42 -9.16 17.65
CA ALA A 238 -15.81 -8.34 18.79
C ALA A 238 -15.56 -6.85 18.51
N THR A 239 -14.42 -6.51 17.92
CA THR A 239 -14.10 -5.12 17.54
C THR A 239 -15.05 -4.59 16.48
N VAL A 240 -15.44 -5.40 15.49
CA VAL A 240 -16.47 -5.00 14.51
C VAL A 240 -17.84 -4.77 15.13
N ARG A 241 -18.18 -5.51 16.19
CA ARG A 241 -19.41 -5.28 16.95
C ARG A 241 -19.38 -3.91 17.64
N ASP A 242 -18.25 -3.56 18.24
CA ASP A 242 -18.09 -2.33 19.03
C ASP A 242 -17.86 -1.09 18.13
N HIS A 243 -17.27 -1.30 16.95
CA HIS A 243 -16.94 -0.28 15.95
C HIS A 243 -17.54 -0.66 14.58
N PRO A 244 -18.82 -0.39 14.30
CA PRO A 244 -19.52 -1.00 13.16
C PRO A 244 -19.17 -0.43 11.76
N ASN A 245 -18.22 0.50 11.64
CA ASN A 245 -17.77 1.07 10.36
C ASN A 245 -16.73 0.19 9.63
N VAL A 246 -16.90 -1.14 9.67
CA VAL A 246 -16.10 -2.04 8.83
C VAL A 246 -16.46 -1.80 7.36
N TYR A 247 -15.47 -1.90 6.46
CA TYR A 247 -15.71 -1.82 5.02
C TYR A 247 -16.60 -2.97 4.56
N VAL A 248 -17.64 -2.63 3.80
CA VAL A 248 -18.63 -3.59 3.31
C VAL A 248 -18.43 -3.82 1.83
N PHE A 249 -17.98 -5.02 1.46
CA PHE A 249 -17.95 -5.46 0.09
C PHE A 249 -19.38 -5.83 -0.35
N ALA A 250 -19.92 -5.10 -1.33
CA ALA A 250 -21.22 -5.36 -1.89
C ALA A 250 -21.10 -6.24 -3.15
N ASP A 251 -21.82 -7.36 -3.17
CA ASP A 251 -21.86 -8.25 -4.35
C ASP A 251 -23.20 -8.96 -4.46
N ASP A 252 -23.82 -8.90 -5.64
CA ASP A 252 -25.15 -9.44 -5.95
C ASP A 252 -26.23 -9.05 -4.92
N GLY A 253 -26.24 -7.77 -4.53
CA GLY A 253 -27.17 -7.21 -3.54
C GLY A 253 -26.93 -7.66 -2.09
N LYS A 254 -25.88 -8.44 -1.84
CA LYS A 254 -25.46 -8.88 -0.50
C LYS A 254 -24.34 -8.01 0.05
N ARG A 255 -24.22 -7.97 1.37
CA ARG A 255 -23.28 -7.15 2.14
C ARG A 255 -22.33 -8.03 2.93
N TYR A 256 -21.05 -7.99 2.61
CA TYR A 256 -20.03 -8.79 3.26
C TYR A 256 -19.11 -7.88 4.08
N ALA A 257 -18.97 -8.15 5.38
CA ALA A 257 -17.96 -7.46 6.18
C ALA A 257 -16.57 -7.88 5.69
N THR A 258 -15.69 -6.90 5.45
CA THR A 258 -14.41 -7.16 4.80
C THR A 258 -13.27 -7.30 5.80
N VAL A 259 -12.46 -8.33 5.61
CA VAL A 259 -11.20 -8.57 6.33
C VAL A 259 -10.07 -8.73 5.31
N ASN A 260 -8.82 -8.49 5.70
CA ASN A 260 -7.66 -8.79 4.86
C ASN A 260 -6.88 -10.00 5.39
N ALA A 261 -6.32 -10.79 4.48
CA ALA A 261 -5.41 -11.87 4.79
C ALA A 261 -4.07 -11.60 4.11
N TRP A 262 -3.03 -11.36 4.91
CA TRP A 262 -1.68 -11.07 4.41
C TRP A 262 -1.12 -12.19 3.52
N ASP A 263 -1.45 -13.43 3.87
CA ASP A 263 -1.14 -14.60 3.05
C ASP A 263 -2.30 -15.57 3.23
N LEU A 264 -3.26 -15.53 2.32
CA LEU A 264 -4.49 -16.30 2.44
C LEU A 264 -4.20 -17.81 2.35
N GLU A 265 -3.29 -18.22 1.48
CA GLU A 265 -2.87 -19.60 1.36
C GLU A 265 -2.25 -20.14 2.65
N SER A 266 -1.59 -19.30 3.44
CA SER A 266 -1.02 -19.70 4.74
C SER A 266 -2.06 -20.13 5.77
N LEU A 267 -3.33 -19.73 5.63
CA LEU A 267 -4.42 -20.32 6.43
C LEU A 267 -4.53 -21.83 6.21
N ARG A 268 -4.39 -22.29 4.96
CA ARG A 268 -4.37 -23.72 4.62
C ARG A 268 -3.18 -24.42 5.27
N GLY A 269 -2.06 -23.73 5.39
CA GLY A 269 -0.90 -24.20 6.14
C GLY A 269 -1.23 -24.39 7.62
N ALA A 270 -1.78 -23.36 8.24
CA ALA A 270 -2.07 -23.35 9.67
C ALA A 270 -3.14 -24.37 10.08
N PHE A 271 -4.21 -24.52 9.29
CA PHE A 271 -5.35 -25.38 9.63
C PHE A 271 -5.24 -26.79 9.05
N ASP A 272 -4.77 -26.94 7.81
CA ASP A 272 -4.76 -28.21 7.05
C ASP A 272 -3.35 -28.72 6.70
N GLY A 273 -2.29 -28.02 7.10
CA GLY A 273 -0.90 -28.45 6.88
C GLY A 273 -0.52 -28.56 5.39
N TYR A 274 -1.20 -27.82 4.52
CA TYR A 274 -1.06 -27.88 3.05
C TYR A 274 -1.29 -29.26 2.39
N ALA A 275 -1.70 -30.29 3.13
CA ALA A 275 -1.81 -31.65 2.59
C ALA A 275 -3.12 -31.89 1.82
N ASN A 276 -4.19 -31.16 2.14
CA ASN A 276 -5.53 -31.41 1.61
C ASN A 276 -6.02 -30.27 0.71
N LEU A 277 -6.22 -30.54 -0.57
CA LEU A 277 -6.79 -29.58 -1.53
C LEU A 277 -8.27 -29.24 -1.27
N ASN A 278 -8.95 -30.00 -0.42
CA ASN A 278 -10.33 -29.72 0.01
C ASN A 278 -10.38 -28.90 1.31
N MET A 279 -9.25 -28.71 1.99
CA MET A 279 -9.07 -27.73 3.08
C MET A 279 -10.19 -27.73 4.15
N PRO A 280 -10.64 -28.90 4.64
CA PRO A 280 -11.85 -28.97 5.44
C PRO A 280 -11.78 -28.14 6.72
N LYS A 281 -10.60 -28.00 7.34
CA LYS A 281 -10.45 -27.22 8.57
C LYS A 281 -10.39 -25.72 8.29
N THR A 282 -9.69 -25.32 7.22
CA THR A 282 -9.65 -23.92 6.76
C THR A 282 -11.05 -23.43 6.38
N LEU A 283 -11.82 -24.24 5.64
CA LEU A 283 -13.20 -23.91 5.28
C LEU A 283 -14.12 -23.90 6.50
N ALA A 284 -13.94 -24.81 7.46
CA ALA A 284 -14.70 -24.76 8.72
C ALA A 284 -14.43 -23.44 9.48
N PHE A 285 -13.18 -22.99 9.55
CA PHE A 285 -12.81 -21.70 10.13
C PHE A 285 -13.49 -20.53 9.40
N LEU A 286 -13.36 -20.44 8.07
CA LEU A 286 -13.97 -19.35 7.29
C LEU A 286 -15.51 -19.34 7.38
N ARG A 287 -16.15 -20.51 7.45
CA ARG A 287 -17.60 -20.63 7.68
C ARG A 287 -18.00 -20.13 9.06
N SER A 288 -17.21 -20.43 10.08
CA SER A 288 -17.42 -19.93 11.44
C SER A 288 -17.30 -18.40 11.48
N LEU A 289 -16.30 -17.84 10.80
CA LEU A 289 -16.12 -16.40 10.67
C LEU A 289 -17.30 -15.74 9.93
N ALA A 290 -17.70 -16.30 8.79
CA ALA A 290 -18.88 -15.83 8.04
C ALA A 290 -20.16 -15.89 8.88
N SER A 291 -20.34 -16.95 9.69
CA SER A 291 -21.48 -17.05 10.61
C SER A 291 -21.46 -15.96 11.67
N SER A 292 -20.28 -15.68 12.24
CA SER A 292 -20.13 -14.63 13.25
C SER A 292 -20.48 -13.25 12.70
N PHE A 293 -20.13 -12.97 11.44
CA PHE A 293 -20.57 -11.73 10.77
C PHE A 293 -22.06 -11.72 10.42
N ARG A 294 -22.67 -12.87 10.09
CA ARG A 294 -24.13 -12.95 9.95
C ARG A 294 -24.86 -12.61 11.23
N ASP A 295 -24.32 -13.02 12.38
CA ASP A 295 -24.88 -12.66 13.69
C ASP A 295 -24.79 -11.14 13.97
N LEU A 296 -23.88 -10.43 13.29
CA LEU A 296 -23.78 -8.96 13.32
C LEU A 296 -24.65 -8.25 12.25
N GLY A 297 -25.39 -9.00 11.42
CA GLY A 297 -26.30 -8.46 10.41
C GLY A 297 -25.73 -8.32 8.99
N TYR A 298 -24.58 -8.93 8.72
CA TYR A 298 -24.04 -9.05 7.36
C TYR A 298 -24.53 -10.33 6.66
N ASP A 299 -24.34 -10.47 5.35
CA ASP A 299 -24.61 -11.73 4.64
C ASP A 299 -23.46 -12.74 4.78
N GLY A 300 -22.30 -12.27 5.24
CA GLY A 300 -21.11 -13.08 5.50
C GLY A 300 -19.83 -12.25 5.56
N VAL A 301 -18.73 -12.84 5.11
CA VAL A 301 -17.39 -12.22 5.12
C VAL A 301 -16.81 -12.12 3.71
N ALA A 302 -16.16 -11.01 3.41
CA ALA A 302 -15.27 -10.86 2.26
C ALA A 302 -13.83 -10.86 2.74
N VAL A 303 -12.97 -11.65 2.10
CA VAL A 303 -11.55 -11.77 2.43
C VAL A 303 -10.73 -11.20 1.28
N LEU A 304 -10.13 -10.04 1.49
CA LEU A 304 -9.09 -9.48 0.62
C LEU A 304 -7.81 -10.31 0.83
N GLY A 305 -7.56 -11.26 -0.05
CA GLY A 305 -6.50 -12.24 0.10
C GLY A 305 -5.29 -11.93 -0.77
N ARG A 306 -4.15 -11.66 -0.14
CA ARG A 306 -2.85 -11.75 -0.81
C ARG A 306 -2.46 -13.24 -0.91
N HIS A 307 -1.77 -13.60 -2.01
CA HIS A 307 -1.37 -14.98 -2.32
C HIS A 307 -2.53 -15.97 -2.11
N PRO A 308 -3.59 -15.86 -2.92
CA PRO A 308 -4.86 -16.49 -2.61
C PRO A 308 -4.83 -18.01 -2.84
N GLY A 309 -3.88 -18.51 -3.63
CA GLY A 309 -3.58 -19.94 -3.76
C GLY A 309 -4.80 -20.78 -4.11
N VAL A 310 -4.98 -21.91 -3.42
CA VAL A 310 -6.09 -22.84 -3.69
C VAL A 310 -7.44 -22.26 -3.32
N LEU A 311 -7.48 -21.34 -2.34
CA LEU A 311 -8.70 -20.63 -1.94
C LEU A 311 -9.14 -19.65 -3.03
N GLY A 312 -8.20 -18.86 -3.57
CA GLY A 312 -8.44 -17.95 -4.69
C GLY A 312 -8.92 -18.65 -5.93
N ALA A 313 -8.21 -19.69 -6.37
CA ALA A 313 -8.52 -20.41 -7.61
C ALA A 313 -9.87 -21.16 -7.61
N ARG A 314 -10.59 -21.16 -6.49
CA ARG A 314 -11.88 -21.88 -6.32
C ARG A 314 -12.92 -21.03 -5.59
N TRP A 315 -12.77 -19.71 -5.62
CA TRP A 315 -13.53 -18.76 -4.80
C TRP A 315 -15.05 -18.92 -4.96
N GLU A 316 -15.54 -19.26 -6.15
CA GLU A 316 -16.97 -19.41 -6.47
C GLU A 316 -17.64 -20.48 -5.62
N ARG A 317 -16.86 -21.50 -5.20
CA ARG A 317 -17.38 -22.63 -4.41
C ARG A 317 -17.81 -22.20 -3.01
N TYR A 318 -17.32 -21.07 -2.52
CA TYR A 318 -17.52 -20.65 -1.13
C TYR A 318 -18.60 -19.56 -1.01
N VAL A 319 -19.05 -19.00 -2.13
CA VAL A 319 -20.09 -17.95 -2.18
C VAL A 319 -21.36 -18.38 -1.45
N GLY A 320 -21.80 -19.63 -1.65
CA GLY A 320 -22.99 -20.20 -1.00
C GLY A 320 -22.87 -20.31 0.52
N ASP A 321 -21.64 -20.34 1.06
CA ASP A 321 -21.37 -20.39 2.50
C ASP A 321 -21.31 -18.99 3.15
N GLY A 322 -21.53 -17.93 2.36
CA GLY A 322 -21.36 -16.54 2.78
C GLY A 322 -19.90 -16.12 2.84
N ILE A 323 -19.02 -16.74 2.05
CA ILE A 323 -17.60 -16.39 1.98
C ILE A 323 -17.33 -15.84 0.57
N ARG A 324 -16.89 -14.59 0.51
CA ARG A 324 -16.31 -14.00 -0.69
C ARG A 324 -14.80 -13.96 -0.51
N ILE A 325 -14.07 -14.52 -1.45
CA ILE A 325 -12.62 -14.30 -1.55
C ILE A 325 -12.48 -13.25 -2.63
N VAL A 326 -11.68 -12.21 -2.43
CA VAL A 326 -11.30 -11.24 -3.46
C VAL A 326 -9.80 -11.21 -3.47
N ASN A 327 -9.19 -11.53 -4.61
CA ASN A 327 -7.74 -11.59 -4.71
C ASN A 327 -7.21 -10.16 -4.68
N ALA A 328 -6.30 -9.85 -3.77
CA ALA A 328 -5.81 -8.48 -3.60
C ALA A 328 -4.29 -8.48 -3.65
N SER A 329 -3.73 -7.58 -4.46
CA SER A 329 -2.31 -7.26 -4.36
C SER A 329 -2.09 -6.29 -3.21
N TYR A 330 -1.05 -6.57 -2.42
CA TYR A 330 -0.67 -5.73 -1.29
C TYR A 330 0.15 -4.52 -1.74
N ASP A 331 1.23 -4.78 -2.48
CA ASP A 331 2.19 -3.77 -2.93
C ASP A 331 1.85 -3.23 -4.31
N GLY A 332 0.89 -3.86 -5.01
CA GLY A 332 0.56 -3.52 -6.39
C GLY A 332 1.69 -3.86 -7.35
N ASN A 333 2.69 -4.66 -6.96
CA ASN A 333 3.73 -5.11 -7.88
C ASN A 333 3.22 -6.31 -8.69
N TYR A 334 3.00 -6.11 -9.98
CA TYR A 334 2.56 -7.15 -10.90
C TYR A 334 3.79 -7.63 -11.65
N ASP A 335 4.42 -8.69 -11.15
CA ASP A 335 5.53 -9.35 -11.82
C ASP A 335 5.01 -10.03 -13.10
N ASP A 336 5.26 -9.39 -14.24
CA ASP A 336 4.99 -9.94 -15.56
C ASP A 336 6.21 -10.69 -16.15
N GLY A 337 7.25 -10.91 -15.34
CA GLY A 337 8.53 -11.46 -15.75
C GLY A 337 9.50 -10.44 -16.33
N THR A 338 9.15 -9.14 -16.33
CA THR A 338 10.01 -8.02 -16.72
C THR A 338 10.54 -7.31 -15.47
N ASP A 339 11.85 -7.09 -15.44
CA ASP A 339 12.47 -6.22 -14.45
C ASP A 339 12.27 -4.77 -14.89
N HIS A 340 11.64 -3.95 -14.05
CA HIS A 340 11.38 -2.55 -14.35
C HIS A 340 12.42 -1.67 -13.64
N ASP A 341 13.25 -0.97 -14.41
CA ASP A 341 14.33 -0.16 -13.84
C ASP A 341 13.82 1.15 -13.17
N THR A 342 12.59 1.59 -13.47
CA THR A 342 12.03 2.85 -12.96
C THR A 342 10.51 2.78 -12.75
N TYR A 343 9.98 3.67 -11.91
CA TYR A 343 8.53 3.81 -11.72
C TYR A 343 7.81 4.18 -13.03
N ALA A 344 8.43 5.02 -13.85
CA ALA A 344 7.87 5.43 -15.15
C ALA A 344 7.77 4.25 -16.11
N ASP A 345 8.80 3.41 -16.16
CA ASP A 345 8.83 2.19 -16.98
C ASP A 345 7.75 1.20 -16.53
N TYR A 346 7.68 0.91 -15.23
CA TYR A 346 6.61 0.08 -14.67
C TYR A 346 5.23 0.63 -15.04
N THR A 347 4.99 1.94 -14.88
CA THR A 347 3.67 2.52 -15.13
C THR A 347 3.26 2.48 -16.61
N GLU A 348 4.22 2.55 -17.52
CA GLU A 348 3.96 2.42 -18.96
C GLU A 348 3.59 0.98 -19.35
N HIS A 349 4.28 0.01 -18.75
CA HIS A 349 4.26 -1.37 -19.20
C HIS A 349 3.42 -2.31 -18.35
N VAL A 350 2.99 -1.91 -17.14
CA VAL A 350 2.23 -2.78 -16.23
C VAL A 350 1.07 -3.48 -16.92
N GLU A 351 1.08 -4.81 -16.84
CA GLU A 351 0.04 -5.70 -17.33
C GLU A 351 -0.68 -6.37 -16.15
N TYR A 352 -1.77 -5.76 -15.68
CA TYR A 352 -2.56 -6.31 -14.56
C TYR A 352 -3.06 -7.75 -14.79
N GLY A 353 -3.26 -8.13 -16.05
CA GLY A 353 -3.68 -9.49 -16.44
C GLY A 353 -2.55 -10.51 -16.48
N ALA A 354 -1.28 -10.12 -16.40
CA ALA A 354 -0.16 -11.05 -16.46
C ALA A 354 -0.11 -11.98 -15.25
N VAL A 355 -0.69 -11.56 -14.12
CA VAL A 355 -0.80 -12.38 -12.90
C VAL A 355 -2.05 -13.26 -13.00
N PRO A 356 -1.92 -14.59 -13.26
CA PRO A 356 -3.07 -15.45 -13.55
C PRO A 356 -4.09 -15.50 -12.42
N ASP A 357 -3.62 -15.32 -11.18
CA ASP A 357 -4.46 -15.32 -9.99
C ASP A 357 -5.33 -14.06 -9.86
N LEU A 358 -5.18 -13.03 -10.72
CA LEU A 358 -5.88 -11.75 -10.59
C LEU A 358 -6.91 -11.46 -11.70
N GLN A 359 -7.24 -12.43 -12.56
CA GLN A 359 -7.99 -12.15 -13.80
C GLN A 359 -9.52 -12.05 -13.67
N GLU A 360 -10.17 -12.72 -12.70
CA GLU A 360 -11.64 -12.84 -12.70
C GLU A 360 -12.31 -12.33 -11.41
N ASN A 361 -11.54 -12.04 -10.37
CA ASN A 361 -12.06 -11.64 -9.06
C ASN A 361 -10.98 -10.99 -8.19
N ALA A 362 -10.52 -9.83 -8.62
CA ALA A 362 -9.42 -9.13 -7.98
C ALA A 362 -9.74 -7.67 -7.64
N ALA A 363 -9.22 -7.22 -6.50
CA ALA A 363 -9.02 -5.80 -6.22
C ALA A 363 -7.64 -5.41 -6.76
N ILE A 364 -7.60 -4.46 -7.68
CA ILE A 364 -6.36 -4.03 -8.33
C ILE A 364 -5.57 -3.14 -7.37
N GLY A 365 -4.33 -3.52 -7.09
CA GLY A 365 -3.39 -2.76 -6.29
C GLY A 365 -2.62 -1.73 -7.10
N THR A 366 -2.32 -0.62 -6.47
CA THR A 366 -1.47 0.47 -6.98
C THR A 366 -0.56 0.93 -5.87
N PHE A 367 0.45 1.73 -6.19
CA PHE A 367 1.41 2.15 -5.19
C PHE A 367 1.98 3.55 -5.44
N THR A 368 2.22 4.31 -4.37
CA THR A 368 2.82 5.64 -4.43
C THR A 368 4.31 5.58 -4.80
N ALA A 369 5.01 4.52 -4.36
CA ALA A 369 6.32 4.11 -4.84
C ALA A 369 6.63 2.67 -4.38
N LEU A 370 7.62 2.05 -5.02
CA LEU A 370 8.27 0.81 -4.59
C LEU A 370 9.78 1.02 -4.76
N ASP A 371 10.38 1.78 -3.85
CA ASP A 371 11.78 2.19 -3.92
C ASP A 371 12.38 2.09 -2.53
N THR A 372 12.81 0.89 -2.17
CA THR A 372 13.15 0.55 -0.80
C THR A 372 14.56 1.00 -0.45
N ALA A 373 14.70 1.65 0.71
CA ALA A 373 16.02 1.94 1.24
C ALA A 373 16.65 0.67 1.84
N HIS A 374 17.86 0.32 1.39
CA HIS A 374 18.63 -0.76 1.99
C HIS A 374 18.91 -0.46 3.49
N PRO A 375 18.96 -1.46 4.41
CA PRO A 375 18.89 -2.92 4.23
C PRO A 375 17.48 -3.53 4.28
N HIS A 376 16.42 -2.77 3.99
CA HIS A 376 15.07 -3.33 4.09
C HIS A 376 14.87 -4.49 3.10
N PRO A 377 14.31 -5.64 3.55
CA PRO A 377 14.34 -6.91 2.80
C PRO A 377 13.44 -6.97 1.56
N SER A 378 12.55 -6.01 1.34
CA SER A 378 11.67 -5.99 0.15
C SER A 378 12.45 -5.83 -1.15
N GLY A 379 13.58 -5.09 -1.13
CA GLY A 379 14.46 -4.93 -2.30
C GLY A 379 13.81 -4.23 -3.50
N TYR A 380 12.74 -3.46 -3.30
CA TYR A 380 12.14 -2.68 -4.38
C TYR A 380 13.08 -1.57 -4.85
N HIS A 381 13.07 -1.26 -6.14
CA HIS A 381 14.06 -0.38 -6.77
C HIS A 381 13.47 0.47 -7.90
N TYR A 382 12.14 0.68 -7.92
CA TYR A 382 11.45 1.50 -8.92
C TYR A 382 11.61 2.98 -8.60
N ALA A 383 12.78 3.52 -8.89
CA ALA A 383 13.11 4.91 -8.64
C ALA A 383 12.27 5.89 -9.48
N GLY A 384 12.18 7.13 -9.02
CA GLY A 384 11.58 8.24 -9.78
C GLY A 384 10.06 8.36 -9.69
N SER A 385 9.45 7.92 -8.57
CA SER A 385 8.03 8.13 -8.33
C SER A 385 7.67 9.63 -8.24
N THR A 386 6.56 10.00 -8.88
CA THR A 386 5.97 11.34 -8.81
C THR A 386 4.43 11.25 -8.72
N PRO A 387 3.73 12.30 -8.25
CA PRO A 387 2.27 12.36 -8.29
C PRO A 387 1.67 12.09 -9.67
N GLN A 388 2.30 12.57 -10.74
CA GLN A 388 1.81 12.42 -12.12
C GLN A 388 1.92 10.98 -12.61
N LEU A 389 3.02 10.29 -12.29
CA LEU A 389 3.17 8.88 -12.63
C LEU A 389 2.21 8.02 -11.81
N PHE A 390 2.02 8.33 -10.53
CA PHE A 390 1.03 7.65 -9.70
C PHE A 390 -0.39 7.86 -10.25
N ARG A 391 -0.73 9.08 -10.68
CA ARG A 391 -2.00 9.35 -11.36
C ARG A 391 -2.19 8.46 -12.59
N LYS A 392 -1.16 8.35 -13.42
CA LYS A 392 -1.18 7.51 -14.62
C LYS A 392 -1.38 6.02 -14.27
N GLN A 393 -0.73 5.52 -13.21
CA GLN A 393 -0.95 4.15 -12.72
C GLN A 393 -2.40 3.95 -12.29
N LEU A 394 -2.96 4.87 -11.49
CA LEU A 394 -4.35 4.82 -11.04
C LEU A 394 -5.34 4.82 -12.21
N ASP A 395 -5.13 5.66 -13.23
CA ASP A 395 -6.00 5.71 -14.41
C ASP A 395 -5.98 4.38 -15.19
N ARG A 396 -4.81 3.75 -15.32
CA ARG A 396 -4.67 2.43 -15.95
C ARG A 396 -5.35 1.34 -15.13
N ALA A 397 -5.15 1.33 -13.81
CA ALA A 397 -5.80 0.37 -12.91
C ALA A 397 -7.33 0.49 -13.00
N ARG A 398 -7.86 1.72 -12.94
CA ARG A 398 -9.30 1.96 -13.08
C ARG A 398 -9.83 1.51 -14.44
N ALA A 399 -9.14 1.86 -15.53
CA ALA A 399 -9.52 1.43 -16.86
C ALA A 399 -9.55 -0.10 -16.97
N TYR A 400 -8.59 -0.78 -16.36
CA TYR A 400 -8.55 -2.24 -16.31
C TYR A 400 -9.75 -2.82 -15.55
N VAL A 401 -10.08 -2.27 -14.38
CA VAL A 401 -11.29 -2.66 -13.62
C VAL A 401 -12.55 -2.50 -14.47
N ASP A 402 -12.69 -1.35 -15.15
CA ASP A 402 -13.84 -1.04 -16.01
C ASP A 402 -13.93 -1.97 -17.24
N GLU A 403 -12.80 -2.34 -17.85
CA GLU A 403 -12.73 -3.16 -19.07
C GLU A 403 -12.97 -4.65 -18.81
N HIS A 404 -12.66 -5.13 -17.61
CA HIS A 404 -12.68 -6.55 -17.24
C HIS A 404 -13.83 -6.96 -16.32
N ASP A 405 -14.75 -6.06 -15.97
CA ASP A 405 -15.87 -6.33 -15.06
C ASP A 405 -15.40 -6.88 -13.70
N LEU A 406 -14.26 -6.36 -13.23
CA LEU A 406 -13.69 -6.73 -11.94
C LEU A 406 -14.48 -6.09 -10.79
N PRO A 407 -14.34 -6.62 -9.55
CA PRO A 407 -14.80 -5.92 -8.37
C PRO A 407 -14.42 -4.43 -8.40
N ARG A 408 -15.38 -3.55 -8.07
CA ARG A 408 -15.24 -2.09 -8.03
C ARG A 408 -14.38 -1.61 -6.84
N VAL A 409 -13.23 -2.24 -6.64
CA VAL A 409 -12.32 -2.02 -5.50
C VAL A 409 -10.89 -1.93 -6.01
N MET A 410 -10.17 -0.90 -5.56
CA MET A 410 -8.73 -0.76 -5.72
C MET A 410 -8.05 -0.67 -4.37
N THR A 411 -6.82 -1.18 -4.28
CA THR A 411 -5.94 -0.97 -3.13
C THR A 411 -4.83 0.01 -3.48
N VAL A 412 -4.38 0.78 -2.49
CA VAL A 412 -3.25 1.72 -2.63
C VAL A 412 -2.22 1.45 -1.55
N TYR A 413 -0.98 1.25 -1.98
CA TYR A 413 0.20 1.09 -1.16
C TYR A 413 1.09 2.33 -1.23
N ASN A 414 1.19 3.19 -0.23
CA ASN A 414 0.78 3.04 1.16
C ASN A 414 0.37 4.40 1.74
N VAL A 415 -0.21 4.40 2.95
CA VAL A 415 -0.43 5.63 3.72
C VAL A 415 0.90 6.17 4.27
N SER A 416 1.68 5.33 4.96
CA SER A 416 2.85 5.75 5.76
C SER A 416 3.89 4.65 6.02
N GLU A 417 4.15 3.80 5.03
CA GLU A 417 5.21 2.79 5.02
C GLU A 417 6.50 3.40 4.45
N TRP A 418 7.23 4.11 5.33
CA TRP A 418 8.31 5.01 4.94
C TRP A 418 9.61 4.32 4.50
N ALA A 419 9.97 3.12 4.99
CA ALA A 419 11.26 2.51 4.60
C ALA A 419 11.20 1.64 3.34
N GLU A 420 10.00 1.27 2.88
CA GLU A 420 9.82 0.79 1.50
C GLU A 420 9.76 1.96 0.48
N GLY A 421 10.08 3.17 0.99
CA GLY A 421 10.50 4.38 0.29
C GLY A 421 9.50 4.89 -0.73
N GLY A 422 8.22 4.89 -0.33
CA GLY A 422 7.25 5.78 -0.93
C GLY A 422 7.15 7.13 -0.23
N PRO A 423 6.68 8.16 -0.93
CA PRO A 423 6.21 9.40 -0.30
C PRO A 423 4.96 9.19 0.57
N GLY A 424 4.31 8.04 0.45
CA GLY A 424 3.06 7.72 1.12
C GLY A 424 1.90 8.59 0.63
N LEU A 425 0.76 8.49 1.33
CA LEU A 425 -0.38 9.39 1.16
C LEU A 425 -0.39 10.51 2.20
N ILE A 426 0.52 10.47 3.17
CA ILE A 426 0.78 11.62 4.04
C ILE A 426 1.50 12.70 3.22
N PRO A 427 1.03 13.96 3.21
CA PRO A 427 1.68 15.03 2.48
C PRO A 427 3.13 15.20 2.93
N ASN A 428 4.05 15.41 1.98
CA ASN A 428 5.48 15.52 2.24
C ASN A 428 6.08 16.83 1.69
N VAL A 429 7.34 17.12 2.03
CA VAL A 429 8.01 18.38 1.68
C VAL A 429 8.17 18.58 0.17
N ARG A 430 8.48 17.52 -0.58
CA ARG A 430 8.70 17.58 -2.03
C ARG A 430 7.39 17.72 -2.80
N ASP A 431 6.45 16.84 -2.50
CA ASP A 431 5.26 16.64 -3.32
C ASP A 431 4.01 17.32 -2.75
N GLY A 432 4.09 17.87 -1.53
CA GLY A 432 2.93 18.45 -0.84
C GLY A 432 1.78 17.45 -0.80
N PHE A 433 0.62 17.87 -1.30
CA PHE A 433 -0.59 17.07 -1.41
C PHE A 433 -0.72 16.31 -2.73
N GLY A 434 0.32 16.32 -3.58
CA GLY A 434 0.25 15.84 -4.97
C GLY A 434 -0.29 14.40 -5.10
N TYR A 435 0.11 13.48 -4.23
CA TYR A 435 -0.36 12.09 -4.27
C TYR A 435 -1.84 11.93 -3.89
N LEU A 436 -2.32 12.68 -2.90
CA LEU A 436 -3.73 12.71 -2.52
C LEU A 436 -4.58 13.34 -3.63
N GLU A 437 -4.08 14.38 -4.29
CA GLU A 437 -4.76 15.03 -5.40
C GLU A 437 -4.81 14.12 -6.64
N ALA A 438 -3.69 13.45 -6.96
CA ALA A 438 -3.64 12.43 -8.00
C ALA A 438 -4.71 11.35 -7.77
N LEU A 439 -4.84 10.88 -6.52
CA LEU A 439 -5.85 9.91 -6.14
C LEU A 439 -7.27 10.45 -6.30
N ARG A 440 -7.56 11.64 -5.74
CA ARG A 440 -8.87 12.28 -5.80
C ARG A 440 -9.36 12.39 -7.25
N ARG A 441 -8.52 12.94 -8.13
CA ARG A 441 -8.86 13.12 -9.54
C ARG A 441 -9.06 11.78 -10.27
N ALA A 442 -8.28 10.75 -9.92
CA ALA A 442 -8.45 9.41 -10.49
C ALA A 442 -9.78 8.77 -10.07
N ILE A 443 -10.20 8.95 -8.81
CA ILE A 443 -11.50 8.46 -8.29
C ILE A 443 -12.65 9.23 -8.95
N GLU A 444 -12.53 10.54 -9.14
CA GLU A 444 -13.55 11.36 -9.79
C GLU A 444 -13.62 11.15 -11.31
N GLY A 445 -12.61 10.49 -11.89
CA GLY A 445 -12.55 10.23 -13.32
C GLY A 445 -12.29 11.49 -14.15
N GLU A 446 -11.68 12.51 -13.54
CA GLU A 446 -11.24 13.70 -14.27
C GLU A 446 -10.25 13.26 -15.36
N PRO A 447 -10.35 13.77 -16.60
CA PRO A 447 -9.37 13.42 -17.62
C PRO A 447 -7.97 13.83 -17.16
N ALA A 448 -6.97 12.97 -17.41
CA ALA A 448 -5.58 13.33 -17.19
C ALA A 448 -5.29 14.61 -17.97
N THR A 449 -4.99 15.69 -17.25
CA THR A 449 -4.59 16.95 -17.88
C THR A 449 -3.29 16.69 -18.63
N VAL A 450 -3.32 16.90 -19.94
CA VAL A 450 -2.10 16.94 -20.76
C VAL A 450 -1.40 18.24 -20.40
N GLU A 451 -0.73 18.27 -19.25
CA GLU A 451 0.21 19.34 -18.96
C GLU A 451 1.39 19.16 -19.90
N THR A 452 1.56 20.13 -20.78
CA THR A 452 2.80 20.30 -21.52
C THR A 452 3.91 20.45 -20.49
N ASP A 453 4.84 19.50 -20.49
CA ASP A 453 6.11 19.57 -19.78
C ASP A 453 6.62 21.03 -19.76
N PRO A 454 7.00 21.61 -18.60
CA PRO A 454 7.61 22.94 -18.53
C PRO A 454 8.88 23.07 -19.40
N HIS A 455 9.44 21.96 -19.90
CA HIS A 455 10.52 21.92 -20.87
C HIS A 455 10.08 21.83 -22.35
N GLY A 456 8.80 21.93 -22.66
CA GLY A 456 8.28 22.16 -24.01
C GLY A 456 8.40 20.98 -24.98
N VAL A 457 8.59 19.75 -24.49
CA VAL A 457 8.58 18.56 -25.34
C VAL A 457 7.17 17.97 -25.35
N ALA A 458 6.42 18.24 -26.42
CA ALA A 458 5.13 17.61 -26.66
C ALA A 458 5.32 16.10 -26.84
N VAL A 459 4.86 15.31 -25.87
CA VAL A 459 4.69 13.87 -26.05
C VAL A 459 3.39 13.66 -26.83
N ALA A 460 3.50 13.12 -28.04
CA ALA A 460 2.35 12.86 -28.91
C ALA A 460 1.51 11.71 -28.35
N GLY A 461 0.53 12.03 -27.50
CA GLY A 461 -0.51 11.10 -27.09
C GLY A 461 -1.55 10.94 -28.21
N THR A 462 -1.64 9.75 -28.80
CA THR A 462 -2.76 9.37 -29.67
C THR A 462 -4.02 9.22 -28.83
N SER A 463 -4.81 10.29 -28.71
CA SER A 463 -6.15 10.21 -28.13
C SER A 463 -7.08 9.47 -29.11
N GLY A 464 -7.40 8.23 -28.76
CA GLY A 464 -8.50 7.49 -29.36
C GLY A 464 -9.82 8.16 -28.99
N ASN A 465 -10.44 8.82 -29.96
CA ASN A 465 -11.74 9.46 -29.86
C ASN A 465 -12.80 8.42 -29.42
N ARG A 466 -13.27 8.48 -28.16
CA ARG A 466 -14.36 7.62 -27.65
C ARG A 466 -15.69 8.30 -27.96
N ASP A 467 -16.47 7.67 -28.83
CA ASP A 467 -17.85 8.02 -29.18
C ASP A 467 -18.81 7.77 -27.98
N PRO A 468 -19.49 8.80 -27.43
CA PRO A 468 -20.37 8.65 -26.28
C PRO A 468 -21.67 7.88 -26.56
N GLU A 469 -22.04 7.61 -27.80
CA GLU A 469 -23.38 7.05 -28.12
C GLU A 469 -23.51 5.53 -27.92
N ARG A 470 -22.44 4.81 -27.57
CA ARG A 470 -22.46 3.34 -27.48
C ARG A 470 -22.98 2.76 -26.15
N ARG A 471 -23.27 3.58 -25.14
CA ARG A 471 -23.71 3.11 -23.79
C ARG A 471 -25.21 2.78 -23.66
N SER A 472 -26.07 3.09 -24.64
CA SER A 472 -27.54 2.92 -24.47
C SER A 472 -28.15 1.66 -25.10
N ARG A 473 -27.38 0.81 -25.79
CA ARG A 473 -27.92 -0.36 -26.51
C ARG A 473 -27.39 -1.70 -26.01
N ARG A 474 -27.61 -2.04 -24.74
CA ARG A 474 -27.53 -3.43 -24.25
C ARG A 474 -28.30 -3.64 -22.93
N ARG A 475 -29.61 -3.40 -22.95
CA ARG A 475 -30.56 -4.05 -22.03
C ARG A 475 -31.74 -4.58 -22.82
N GLY A 476 -31.53 -5.74 -23.45
CA GLY A 476 -32.58 -6.59 -23.97
C GLY A 476 -32.74 -7.78 -23.04
N THR A 477 -33.88 -7.88 -22.37
CA THR A 477 -34.31 -9.00 -21.54
C THR A 477 -34.38 -10.28 -22.40
N GLY A 478 -33.37 -11.14 -22.30
CA GLY A 478 -33.36 -12.50 -22.85
C GLY A 478 -33.19 -13.52 -21.72
N PRO A 479 -33.81 -14.70 -21.79
CA PRO A 479 -33.83 -15.65 -20.69
C PRO A 479 -32.44 -16.26 -20.45
N ALA A 480 -32.11 -16.46 -19.18
CA ALA A 480 -30.86 -17.04 -18.71
C ALA A 480 -30.53 -18.36 -19.42
N ARG A 481 -29.35 -18.44 -20.04
CA ARG A 481 -28.75 -19.70 -20.50
C ARG A 481 -27.99 -20.34 -19.34
N PRO A 482 -28.12 -21.66 -19.10
CA PRO A 482 -27.34 -22.34 -18.08
C PRO A 482 -25.89 -22.53 -18.55
N SER A 483 -24.93 -22.04 -17.76
CA SER A 483 -23.49 -22.24 -17.94
C SER A 483 -23.09 -23.66 -17.49
N GLY A 484 -23.45 -24.66 -18.29
CA GLY A 484 -22.94 -26.01 -18.15
C GLY A 484 -21.76 -26.26 -19.08
N ARG A 485 -20.51 -26.03 -18.63
CA ARG A 485 -19.33 -26.64 -19.26
C ARG A 485 -18.89 -27.85 -18.43
N ARG A 486 -19.15 -29.04 -19.00
CA ARG A 486 -18.62 -30.33 -18.54
C ARG A 486 -17.12 -30.38 -18.81
N TRP A 487 -16.31 -30.54 -17.77
CA TRP A 487 -14.94 -31.02 -17.93
C TRP A 487 -14.98 -32.54 -18.08
N ALA A 488 -14.52 -33.02 -19.25
CA ALA A 488 -14.25 -34.42 -19.47
C ALA A 488 -12.98 -34.82 -18.71
N ALA A 489 -13.10 -35.86 -17.90
CA ALA A 489 -11.99 -36.49 -17.21
C ALA A 489 -10.98 -37.08 -18.21
N LEU A 490 -9.70 -36.77 -18.01
CA LEU A 490 -8.59 -37.61 -18.48
C LEU A 490 -8.02 -38.35 -17.26
N ARG A 491 -7.85 -39.66 -17.45
CA ARG A 491 -7.39 -40.64 -16.46
C ARG A 491 -5.93 -40.46 -16.08
#